data_AF-A0A423T8G8-F1
#
_entry.id   AF-A0A423T8G8-F1
#
_cell.length_a   1.000
_cell.length_b   1.000
_cell.length_c   1.000
_cell.angle_alpha   90.00
_cell.angle_beta   90.00
_cell.angle_gamma   90.00
#
_symmetry.space_group_name_H-M   'P 1'
#
loop_
_entity.id
_entity.type
_entity.pdbx_description
1 polymer ?
#
loop_
_entity_poly.entity_id
_entity_poly.type
_entity_poly.pdbx_seq_one_letter_code
_entity_poly.pdbx_strand_id
1 'polypeptide(L)'
;MVRVLEMYSYSLKSPGTYYSLPEQESDNIGRHGFDNTADQLPDMRGILFAVGPSFTSGHQSQPVSQVDVYPLLCHALQLQCHPNNGSLDHVAEFFALNTLTSSASSAVSCLLLRVFLISVGLGMWVGGGILG
;
A
#
# COMPACT_ATOMS: atom_id res chain seq x y z
N MET A 1 -29.47 12.83 -8.47
CA MET A 1 -29.14 14.14 -9.08
C MET A 1 -27.67 14.10 -9.45
N VAL A 2 -27.35 13.88 -10.73
CA VAL A 2 -25.96 13.93 -11.23
C VAL A 2 -25.70 15.39 -11.61
N ARG A 3 -24.85 16.09 -10.85
CA ARG A 3 -24.33 17.40 -11.27
C ARG A 3 -23.10 17.15 -12.13
N VAL A 4 -23.18 17.54 -13.40
CA VAL A 4 -21.99 17.77 -14.22
C VAL A 4 -21.41 19.09 -13.75
N LEU A 5 -20.22 19.06 -13.14
CA LEU A 5 -19.47 20.26 -12.79
C LEU A 5 -18.81 20.79 -14.07
N GLU A 6 -18.86 22.10 -14.29
CA GLU A 6 -18.01 22.74 -15.30
C GLU A 6 -16.55 22.46 -14.94
N MET A 7 -15.84 21.73 -15.81
CA MET A 7 -14.39 21.59 -15.68
C MET A 7 -13.72 22.82 -16.27
N TYR A 8 -13.31 23.75 -15.41
CA TYR A 8 -12.25 24.68 -15.76
C TYR A 8 -10.99 23.87 -16.07
N SER A 9 -10.46 23.99 -17.28
CA SER A 9 -9.22 23.32 -17.68
C SER A 9 -8.06 23.91 -16.87
N TYR A 10 -7.58 23.16 -15.87
CA TYR A 10 -6.36 23.50 -15.17
C TYR A 10 -5.17 22.89 -15.92
N SER A 11 -4.14 23.69 -16.19
CA SER A 11 -2.87 23.21 -16.74
C SER A 11 -1.87 23.11 -15.59
N LEU A 12 -1.47 21.89 -15.25
CA LEU A 12 -0.42 21.64 -14.26
C LEU A 12 0.94 21.76 -14.96
N LYS A 13 1.63 22.89 -14.76
CA LYS A 13 3.01 23.05 -15.21
C LYS A 13 3.94 22.59 -14.08
N SER A 14 4.85 21.67 -14.37
CA SER A 14 5.91 21.29 -13.43
C SER A 14 6.86 22.48 -13.24
N PRO A 15 7.20 22.89 -12.01
CA PRO A 15 8.17 23.97 -11.81
C PRO A 15 9.57 23.56 -12.28
N GLY A 16 10.20 24.36 -13.16
CA GLY A 16 11.65 24.31 -13.41
C GLY A 16 12.16 23.24 -14.38
N THR A 17 11.39 22.85 -15.40
CA THR A 17 11.81 21.84 -16.38
C THR A 17 12.51 22.48 -17.60
N TYR A 18 13.56 21.84 -18.13
CA TYR A 18 14.36 22.35 -19.27
C TYR A 18 13.54 22.54 -20.57
N TYR A 19 12.35 21.95 -20.64
CA TYR A 19 11.44 22.00 -21.78
C TYR A 19 10.25 22.95 -21.58
N SER A 20 10.21 23.66 -20.45
CA SER A 20 9.34 24.83 -20.26
C SER A 20 9.85 25.98 -21.14
N LEU A 21 9.50 25.98 -22.42
CA LEU A 21 9.84 27.09 -23.33
C LEU A 21 9.16 28.38 -22.84
N PRO A 22 9.84 29.55 -22.92
CA PRO A 22 9.21 30.82 -22.64
C PRO A 22 7.99 30.96 -23.55
N GLU A 23 6.86 31.32 -22.94
CA GLU A 23 5.54 31.37 -23.56
C GLU A 23 5.57 32.31 -24.79
N GLN A 24 5.72 31.74 -25.98
CA GLN A 24 5.58 32.46 -27.24
C GLN A 24 4.11 32.40 -27.63
N GLU A 25 3.48 33.58 -27.71
CA GLU A 25 2.04 33.87 -27.68
C GLU A 25 1.16 33.19 -28.77
N SER A 26 1.69 32.27 -29.59
CA SER A 26 0.97 31.72 -30.74
C SER A 26 1.07 30.21 -30.95
N ASP A 27 1.65 29.42 -30.04
CA ASP A 27 1.61 27.95 -30.15
C ASP A 27 1.43 27.27 -28.78
N ASN A 28 0.35 27.64 -28.09
CA ASN A 28 -0.08 27.04 -26.81
C ASN A 28 -0.65 25.62 -27.01
N ILE A 29 0.07 24.76 -27.73
CA ILE A 29 -0.34 23.39 -28.02
C ILE A 29 0.43 22.45 -27.09
N GLY A 30 -0.28 21.78 -26.18
CA GLY A 30 0.29 20.69 -25.39
C GLY A 30 0.74 19.55 -26.32
N ARG A 31 2.01 19.16 -26.21
CA ARG A 31 2.57 18.00 -26.94
C ARG A 31 2.97 16.92 -25.93
N HIS A 32 2.81 15.66 -26.31
CA HIS A 32 3.12 14.50 -25.47
C HIS A 32 3.72 13.38 -26.32
N GLY A 33 4.14 12.28 -25.69
CA GLY A 33 4.74 11.13 -26.37
C GLY A 33 6.26 11.19 -26.52
N PHE A 34 6.90 12.14 -25.84
CA PHE A 34 8.35 12.17 -25.66
C PHE A 34 8.80 11.07 -24.68
N ASP A 35 10.11 10.93 -24.51
CA ASP A 35 10.71 9.94 -23.60
C ASP A 35 10.13 10.07 -22.17
N ASN A 36 9.75 8.93 -21.59
CA ASN A 36 9.15 8.82 -20.27
C ASN A 36 10.16 8.46 -19.17
N THR A 37 11.46 8.37 -19.49
CA THR A 37 12.51 8.08 -18.51
C THR A 37 12.75 9.27 -17.58
N ALA A 38 12.87 8.96 -16.28
CA ALA A 38 12.68 9.90 -15.18
C ALA A 38 13.64 11.10 -15.20
N ASP A 39 14.82 10.99 -15.79
CA ASP A 39 15.87 12.01 -15.65
C ASP A 39 15.78 13.15 -16.67
N GLN A 40 15.00 12.97 -17.75
CA GLN A 40 15.04 13.92 -18.87
C GLN A 40 13.75 14.75 -19.00
N LEU A 41 12.57 14.21 -18.70
CA LEU A 41 11.29 14.87 -19.01
C LEU A 41 10.24 14.71 -17.89
N PRO A 42 10.39 15.42 -16.75
CA PRO A 42 9.37 15.46 -15.69
C PRO A 42 7.97 15.88 -16.17
N ASP A 43 7.85 16.64 -17.26
CA ASP A 43 6.56 17.05 -17.83
C ASP A 43 5.76 15.90 -18.45
N MET A 44 6.41 14.77 -18.76
CA MET A 44 5.75 13.55 -19.26
C MET A 44 5.27 12.63 -18.13
N ARG A 45 5.49 13.00 -16.86
CA ARG A 45 5.06 12.20 -15.72
C ARG A 45 3.56 12.36 -15.46
N GLY A 46 2.88 11.24 -15.24
CA GLY A 46 1.50 11.23 -14.77
C GLY A 46 1.40 11.46 -13.26
N ILE A 47 0.17 11.68 -12.79
CA ILE A 47 -0.15 11.80 -11.36
C ILE A 47 -0.72 10.46 -10.90
N LEU A 48 -0.21 9.95 -9.77
CA LEU A 48 -0.78 8.82 -9.04
C LEU A 48 -1.21 9.29 -7.66
N PHE A 49 -2.49 9.09 -7.34
CA PHE A 49 -3.04 9.37 -6.01
C PHE A 49 -3.95 8.21 -5.61
N ALA A 50 -3.72 7.67 -4.41
CA ALA A 50 -4.45 6.53 -3.89
C ALA A 50 -5.01 6.84 -2.50
N VAL A 51 -6.28 6.52 -2.29
CA VAL A 51 -6.97 6.67 -1.00
C VAL A 51 -7.81 5.44 -0.75
N GLY A 52 -7.66 4.87 0.42
CA GLY A 52 -8.46 3.72 0.85
C GLY A 52 -7.92 3.13 2.15
N PRO A 53 -8.70 2.25 2.79
CA PRO A 53 -8.33 1.64 4.07
C PRO A 53 -7.08 0.76 3.99
N SER A 54 -6.78 0.22 2.81
CA SER A 54 -5.59 -0.62 2.59
C SER A 54 -4.31 0.20 2.38
N PHE A 55 -4.42 1.50 2.07
CA PHE A 55 -3.27 2.36 1.78
C PHE A 55 -2.81 3.11 3.03
N THR A 56 -1.50 3.34 3.16
CA THR A 56 -0.92 4.15 4.23
C THR A 56 -1.35 5.60 4.08
N SER A 57 -1.97 6.15 5.13
CA SER A 57 -2.40 7.56 5.13
C SER A 57 -1.21 8.51 5.17
N GLY A 58 -1.26 9.58 4.36
CA GLY A 58 -0.24 10.63 4.35
C GLY A 58 1.11 10.21 3.76
N HIS A 59 1.20 9.04 3.13
CA HIS A 59 2.42 8.58 2.47
C HIS A 59 2.66 9.38 1.17
N GLN A 60 3.89 9.88 1.01
CA GLN A 60 4.38 10.46 -0.24
C GLN A 60 5.51 9.58 -0.77
N SER A 61 5.32 9.01 -1.95
CA SER A 61 6.30 8.14 -2.58
C SER A 61 7.23 8.91 -3.51
N GLN A 62 8.35 8.27 -3.86
CA GLN A 62 9.11 8.66 -5.05
C GLN A 62 8.30 8.38 -6.33
N PRO A 63 8.71 8.94 -7.49
CA PRO A 63 8.10 8.59 -8.76
C PRO A 63 8.13 7.08 -8.99
N VAL A 64 7.01 6.52 -9.43
CA VAL A 64 6.88 5.09 -9.71
C VAL A 64 6.67 4.83 -11.20
N SER A 65 7.00 3.62 -11.62
CA SER A 65 6.78 3.21 -12.99
C SER A 65 5.30 2.90 -13.23
N GLN A 66 4.77 3.33 -14.38
CA GLN A 66 3.38 3.09 -14.75
C GLN A 66 3.04 1.59 -14.82
N VAL A 67 4.02 0.73 -15.15
CA VAL A 67 3.81 -0.73 -15.23
C VAL A 67 3.50 -1.35 -13.87
N ASP A 68 3.89 -0.71 -12.76
CA ASP A 68 3.68 -1.22 -11.40
C ASP A 68 2.23 -0.96 -10.89
N VAL A 69 1.44 -0.16 -11.61
CA VAL A 69 0.04 0.12 -11.25
C VAL A 69 -0.85 -1.12 -11.35
N TYR A 70 -0.61 -2.00 -12.33
CA TYR A 70 -1.39 -3.23 -12.47
C TYR A 70 -1.20 -4.18 -11.27
N PRO A 71 0.03 -4.57 -10.87
CA PRO A 71 0.23 -5.37 -9.66
C PRO A 71 -0.22 -4.67 -8.38
N LEU A 72 -0.10 -3.34 -8.29
CA LEU A 72 -0.67 -2.55 -7.19
C LEU A 72 -2.18 -2.78 -7.05
N LEU A 73 -2.92 -2.66 -8.16
CA LEU A 73 -4.37 -2.83 -8.18
C LEU A 73 -4.79 -4.27 -7.88
N CYS A 74 -4.09 -5.26 -8.44
CA CYS A 74 -4.31 -6.67 -8.08
C CYS A 74 -4.22 -6.87 -6.58
N HIS A 75 -3.16 -6.35 -5.94
CA HIS A 75 -2.94 -6.50 -4.51
C HIS A 75 -4.04 -5.79 -3.70
N ALA A 76 -4.36 -4.54 -4.05
CA ALA A 76 -5.38 -3.76 -3.37
C ALA A 76 -6.79 -4.40 -3.43
N LEU A 77 -7.12 -5.05 -4.55
CA LEU A 77 -8.40 -5.71 -4.79
C LEU A 77 -8.42 -7.20 -4.45
N GLN A 78 -7.32 -7.76 -3.92
CA GLN A 78 -7.17 -9.18 -3.61
C GLN A 78 -7.40 -10.11 -4.83
N LEU A 79 -6.93 -9.68 -6.00
CA LEU A 79 -7.02 -10.43 -7.25
C LEU A 79 -5.70 -11.15 -7.56
N GLN A 80 -5.81 -12.30 -8.21
CA GLN A 80 -4.65 -12.96 -8.80
C GLN A 80 -4.18 -12.17 -10.02
N CYS A 81 -2.92 -11.75 -9.99
CA CYS A 81 -2.30 -11.01 -11.07
C CYS A 81 -1.84 -11.95 -12.19
N HIS A 82 -2.13 -11.61 -13.44
CA HIS A 82 -1.56 -12.29 -14.60
C HIS A 82 -0.11 -11.87 -14.85
N PRO A 83 0.69 -12.65 -15.61
CA PRO A 83 2.05 -12.26 -15.98
C PRO A 83 2.09 -10.87 -16.61
N ASN A 84 2.91 -9.99 -16.06
CA ASN A 84 3.05 -8.59 -16.48
C ASN A 84 4.50 -8.13 -16.21
N ASN A 85 4.84 -6.92 -16.67
CA ASN A 85 6.20 -6.38 -16.54
C ASN A 85 6.42 -5.53 -15.27
N GLY A 86 5.39 -5.34 -14.44
CA GLY A 86 5.49 -4.60 -13.19
C GLY A 86 5.89 -5.50 -12.01
N SER A 87 6.35 -4.86 -10.94
CA SER A 87 6.70 -5.49 -9.67
C SER A 87 5.93 -4.87 -8.51
N LEU A 88 5.30 -5.71 -7.70
CA LEU A 88 4.63 -5.26 -6.48
C LEU A 88 5.65 -4.69 -5.46
N ASP A 89 6.88 -5.19 -5.46
CA ASP A 89 7.91 -4.79 -4.50
C ASP A 89 8.25 -3.30 -4.59
N HIS A 90 8.13 -2.69 -5.78
CA HIS A 90 8.37 -1.25 -5.98
C HIS A 90 7.33 -0.36 -5.30
N VAL A 91 6.14 -0.90 -5.01
CA VAL A 91 4.98 -0.14 -4.53
C VAL A 91 4.37 -0.76 -3.26
N ALA A 92 5.03 -1.75 -2.67
CA ALA A 92 4.56 -2.45 -1.49
C ALA A 92 4.46 -1.52 -0.26
N GLU A 93 5.30 -0.51 -0.19
CA GLU A 93 5.30 0.51 0.89
C GLU A 93 4.01 1.37 0.91
N PHE A 94 3.22 1.34 -0.16
CA PHE A 94 1.97 2.11 -0.24
C PHE A 94 0.89 1.53 0.66
N PHE A 95 1.00 0.25 1.02
CA PHE A 95 0.01 -0.43 1.82
C PHE A 95 0.30 -0.26 3.31
N ALA A 96 -0.77 -0.08 4.09
CA ALA A 96 -0.66 -0.11 5.53
C ALA A 96 -0.17 -1.51 5.93
N LEU A 97 0.84 -1.58 6.80
CA LEU A 97 1.25 -2.84 7.41
C LEU A 97 0.04 -3.42 8.13
N ASN A 98 -0.59 -4.41 7.51
CA ASN A 98 -1.45 -5.33 8.22
C ASN A 98 -0.52 -6.05 9.19
N THR A 99 -0.47 -5.57 10.43
CA THR A 99 -0.10 -6.44 11.54
C THR A 99 -1.14 -7.55 11.52
N LEU A 100 -0.86 -8.59 10.73
CA LEU A 100 -1.36 -9.91 11.02
C LEU A 100 -0.75 -10.24 12.38
N THR A 101 -1.39 -9.72 13.43
CA THR A 101 -1.50 -10.40 14.71
C THR A 101 -2.29 -11.67 14.41
N SER A 102 -1.69 -12.55 13.59
CA SER A 102 -2.00 -13.95 13.51
C SER A 102 -1.96 -14.40 14.95
N SER A 103 -3.12 -14.81 15.43
CA SER A 103 -3.42 -15.35 16.73
C SER A 103 -2.47 -16.51 17.06
N ALA A 104 -1.23 -16.19 17.44
CA ALA A 104 -0.32 -17.10 18.12
C ALA A 104 -0.86 -17.51 19.50
N SER A 105 -2.05 -17.02 19.87
CA SER A 105 -2.76 -17.27 21.12
C SER A 105 -3.30 -18.68 21.27
N SER A 106 -3.42 -19.50 20.21
CA SER A 106 -3.95 -20.87 20.35
C SER A 106 -2.95 -21.81 21.06
N ALA A 107 -1.67 -21.79 20.66
CA ALA A 107 -0.64 -22.66 21.24
C ALA A 107 -0.29 -22.27 22.69
N VAL A 108 -0.19 -20.96 22.95
CA VAL A 108 0.14 -20.44 24.29
C VAL A 108 -1.02 -20.66 25.27
N SER A 109 -2.26 -20.44 24.83
CA SER A 109 -3.46 -20.74 25.63
C SER A 109 -3.56 -22.24 25.97
N CYS A 110 -3.27 -23.13 25.02
CA CYS A 110 -3.24 -24.58 25.28
C CYS A 110 -2.15 -24.98 26.29
N LEU A 111 -0.95 -24.40 26.22
CA LEU A 111 0.13 -24.73 27.16
C LEU A 111 -0.22 -24.29 28.58
N LEU A 112 -0.79 -23.09 28.74
CA LEU A 112 -1.20 -22.54 30.04
C LEU A 112 -2.31 -23.37 30.67
N LEU A 113 -3.31 -23.81 29.89
CA LEU A 113 -4.38 -24.68 30.39
C LEU A 113 -3.84 -26.04 30.85
N ARG A 114 -2.88 -26.62 30.10
CA ARG A 114 -2.23 -27.88 30.48
C ARG A 114 -1.42 -27.74 31.77
N VAL A 115 -0.63 -26.67 31.91
CA VAL A 115 0.15 -26.43 33.14
C VAL A 115 -0.76 -26.20 34.35
N PHE A 116 -1.87 -25.47 34.18
CA PHE A 116 -2.86 -25.27 35.24
C PHE A 116 -3.50 -26.59 35.70
N LEU A 117 -3.94 -27.44 34.76
CA LEU A 117 -4.53 -28.75 35.09
C LEU A 117 -3.53 -29.70 35.77
N ILE A 118 -2.26 -29.67 35.36
CA ILE A 118 -1.19 -30.44 36.01
C ILE A 118 -0.95 -29.94 37.45
N SER A 119 -0.94 -28.62 37.66
CA SER A 119 -0.72 -28.01 38.99
C SER A 119 -1.86 -28.30 39.97
N VAL A 120 -3.11 -28.26 39.51
CA VAL A 120 -4.28 -28.60 40.32
C VAL A 120 -4.32 -30.10 40.59
N GLY A 121 -4.00 -30.93 39.59
CA GLY A 121 -3.96 -32.39 39.74
C GLY A 121 -2.89 -32.88 40.73
N LEU A 122 -1.68 -32.30 40.70
CA LEU A 122 -0.62 -32.59 41.67
C LEU A 122 -0.95 -32.04 43.06
N GLY A 123 -1.54 -30.84 43.15
CA GLY A 123 -1.94 -30.24 44.43
C GLY A 123 -3.03 -31.01 45.17
N MET A 124 -3.95 -31.65 44.46
CA MET A 124 -5.00 -32.50 45.05
C MET A 124 -4.49 -33.87 45.52
N TRP A 125 -3.33 -34.34 45.04
CA TRP A 125 -2.76 -35.63 45.43
C TRP A 125 -1.93 -35.57 46.72
N VAL A 126 -1.34 -34.41 47.03
CA VAL A 126 -0.45 -34.25 48.19
C VAL A 126 -1.21 -33.94 49.50
N GLY A 127 -2.48 -33.55 49.45
CA GLY A 127 -3.26 -33.14 50.63
C GLY A 127 -4.12 -34.22 51.30
N GLY A 128 -4.13 -35.46 50.80
CA GLY A 128 -5.17 -36.45 51.13
C GLY A 128 -4.76 -37.65 52.01
N GLY A 129 -3.55 -37.68 52.58
CA GLY A 129 -3.10 -38.83 53.36
C GLY A 129 -2.18 -38.44 54.51
N ILE A 130 -2.67 -38.64 55.73
CA ILE A 130 -2.00 -39.09 56.97
C ILE A 130 -2.75 -38.43 58.15
N LEU A 131 -3.93 -38.98 58.45
CA LEU A 131 -4.48 -39.02 59.80
C LEU A 131 -5.01 -40.45 59.98
N GLY A 132 -4.19 -41.30 60.61
CA GLY A 132 -4.44 -42.71 60.85
C GLY A 132 -3.26 -43.32 61.56
#